data_AF-A0A0F7SUH1-F1
#
_entry.id   AF-A0A0F7SUH1-F1
#
_cell.length_a   1.000
_cell.length_b   1.000
_cell.length_c   1.000
_cell.angle_alpha   90.00
_cell.angle_beta   90.00
_cell.angle_gamma   90.00
#
_symmetry.space_group_name_H-M   'P 1'
#
loop_
_entity.id
_entity.type
_entity.pdbx_description
1 polymer ?
#
loop_
_entity_poly.entity_id
_entity_poly.type
_entity_poly.pdbx_seq_one_letter_code
_entity_poly.pdbx_strand_id
1 'polypeptide(L)'
;MSPSPTVLRTDVPSSPISADLPCSKPKGQSPSSRKLLRALTFTQLSSGVVFSSFLLIHLIPPALVAITGDDGIGSGFLTLGRVYYQGGPEPLIIYTSLTAHVVSSIILRAFYPKTLPSPRSPHSVSGFALVPLIITHLLTHRLIPSSTSNKLINALSPAELDLSFVTHTLTRYPISSSLAYIGLTFFGVWHSVGGLIITGRKAGLIKIREGGTKYWRKITSMSTWGVLGLVGLGCWRLRGSWVSIGMGKRIDEVYRVAYGLIGL
;
A
#
# COMPACT_ATOMS: atom_id res chain seq x y z
N MET A 1 38.56 -14.80 59.91
CA MET A 1 39.10 -14.54 58.55
C MET A 1 37.97 -13.97 57.72
N SER A 2 37.97 -12.65 57.51
CA SER A 2 36.93 -11.94 56.76
C SER A 2 37.29 -11.93 55.27
N PRO A 3 36.36 -12.23 54.34
CA PRO A 3 36.66 -12.17 52.92
C PRO A 3 36.76 -10.70 52.45
N SER A 4 37.81 -10.41 51.66
CA SER A 4 37.99 -9.11 51.02
C SER A 4 36.93 -8.87 49.93
N PRO A 5 36.42 -7.64 49.78
CA PRO A 5 35.44 -7.34 48.74
C PRO A 5 36.11 -7.26 47.37
N THR A 6 35.59 -8.02 46.42
CA THR A 6 35.92 -7.95 45.00
C THR A 6 35.46 -6.61 44.43
N VAL A 7 36.41 -5.74 44.11
CA VAL A 7 36.18 -4.46 43.42
C VAL A 7 35.80 -4.75 41.96
N LEU A 8 34.54 -4.49 41.61
CA LEU A 8 34.03 -4.63 40.25
C LEU A 8 34.48 -3.41 39.43
N ARG A 9 35.47 -3.62 38.55
CA ARG A 9 36.04 -2.60 37.67
C ARG A 9 35.11 -2.35 36.49
N THR A 10 34.40 -1.23 36.49
CA THR A 10 33.59 -0.75 35.36
C THR A 10 34.46 0.14 34.45
N ASP A 11 35.26 -0.49 33.60
CA ASP A 11 35.94 0.23 32.53
C ASP A 11 34.90 0.59 31.44
N VAL A 12 34.29 1.78 31.58
CA VAL A 12 33.44 2.39 30.54
C VAL A 12 34.36 3.06 29.52
N PRO A 13 34.38 2.62 28.24
CA PRO A 13 35.16 3.30 27.22
C PRO A 13 34.50 4.65 26.89
N SER A 14 35.11 5.74 27.35
CA SER A 14 34.73 7.13 27.05
C SER A 14 35.30 7.59 25.70
N SER A 15 35.08 6.80 24.64
CA SER A 15 35.38 7.24 23.28
C SER A 15 34.12 7.87 22.69
N PRO A 16 34.08 9.19 22.43
CA PRO A 16 33.05 9.74 21.56
C PRO A 16 33.18 9.03 20.22
N ILE A 17 32.12 8.35 19.81
CA ILE A 17 31.97 7.81 18.46
C ILE A 17 31.96 9.02 17.53
N SER A 18 33.14 9.45 17.10
CA SER A 18 33.31 10.33 15.94
C SER A 18 32.69 9.59 14.78
N ALA A 19 31.47 10.00 14.45
CA ALA A 19 30.80 9.63 13.21
C ALA A 19 31.55 10.31 12.05
N ASP A 20 32.75 9.82 11.75
CA ASP A 20 33.43 10.07 10.49
C ASP A 20 32.68 9.30 9.40
N LEU A 21 31.52 9.85 9.03
CA LEU A 21 30.88 9.53 7.77
C LEU A 21 31.84 10.00 6.67
N PRO A 22 32.33 9.12 5.78
CA PRO A 22 33.14 9.53 4.65
C PRO A 22 32.28 10.42 3.74
N CYS A 23 32.41 11.74 3.93
CA CYS A 23 31.86 12.77 3.07
C CYS A 23 32.71 12.84 1.79
N SER A 24 32.69 11.78 0.99
CA SER A 24 33.14 11.87 -0.39
C SER A 24 32.10 12.72 -1.13
N LYS A 25 32.39 14.01 -1.31
CA LYS A 25 31.57 14.92 -2.13
C LYS A 25 31.42 14.27 -3.51
N PRO A 26 30.21 13.90 -3.98
CA PRO A 26 30.04 13.40 -5.33
C PRO A 26 30.50 14.48 -6.30
N LYS A 27 31.58 14.20 -7.04
CA LYS A 27 32.15 15.11 -8.04
C LYS A 27 31.04 15.50 -9.03
N GLY A 28 30.77 16.80 -9.19
CA GLY A 28 29.97 17.35 -10.28
C GLY A 28 28.52 17.75 -10.02
N GLN A 29 27.98 17.66 -8.79
CA GLN A 29 26.60 18.13 -8.53
C GLN A 29 26.55 19.55 -7.98
N SER A 30 25.75 20.41 -8.62
CA SER A 30 25.48 21.77 -8.14
C SER A 30 24.78 21.75 -6.77
N PRO A 31 24.97 22.78 -5.92
CA PRO A 31 24.25 22.90 -4.65
C PRO A 31 22.73 22.80 -4.79
N SER A 32 22.15 23.35 -5.88
CA SER A 32 20.72 23.27 -6.18
C SER A 32 20.26 21.82 -6.45
N SER A 33 21.01 21.06 -7.25
CA SER A 33 20.70 19.66 -7.54
C SER A 33 20.67 18.79 -6.28
N ARG A 34 21.54 19.06 -5.30
CA ARG A 34 21.56 18.33 -4.02
C ARG A 34 20.35 18.65 -3.15
N LYS A 35 19.90 19.91 -3.14
CA LYS A 35 18.67 20.30 -2.42
C LYS A 35 17.44 19.64 -3.03
N LEU A 36 17.32 19.68 -4.36
CA LEU A 36 16.22 19.05 -5.09
C LEU A 36 16.18 17.53 -4.84
N LEU A 37 17.32 16.85 -4.96
CA LEU A 37 17.40 15.41 -4.71
C LEU A 37 16.94 15.05 -3.28
N ARG A 38 17.36 15.82 -2.28
CA ARG A 38 16.95 15.62 -0.89
C ARG A 38 15.44 15.84 -0.72
N ALA A 39 14.91 16.93 -1.28
CA ALA A 39 13.48 17.22 -1.23
C ALA A 39 12.65 16.09 -1.86
N LEU A 40 12.99 15.69 -3.09
CA LEU A 40 12.29 14.60 -3.79
C LEU A 40 12.39 13.27 -3.04
N THR A 41 13.56 12.94 -2.50
CA THR A 41 13.75 11.71 -1.72
C THR A 41 12.92 11.76 -0.44
N PHE A 42 12.93 12.89 0.26
CA PHE A 42 12.13 13.07 1.47
C PHE A 42 10.64 12.95 1.17
N THR A 43 10.14 13.67 0.15
CA THR A 43 8.74 13.64 -0.27
C THR A 43 8.30 12.23 -0.64
N GLN A 44 9.08 11.50 -1.45
CA GLN A 44 8.76 10.12 -1.83
C GLN A 44 8.63 9.20 -0.61
N LEU A 45 9.54 9.33 0.36
CA LEU A 45 9.58 8.47 1.54
C LEU A 45 8.45 8.80 2.51
N SER A 46 8.24 10.08 2.82
CA SER A 46 7.21 10.51 3.77
C SER A 46 5.81 10.23 3.23
N SER A 47 5.55 10.50 1.96
CA SER A 47 4.27 10.16 1.34
C SER A 47 4.04 8.65 1.25
N GLY A 48 5.11 7.87 0.98
CA GLY A 48 5.05 6.41 1.03
C GLY A 48 4.61 5.87 2.39
N VAL A 49 5.10 6.45 3.49
CA VAL A 49 4.69 6.08 4.85
C VAL A 49 3.21 6.41 5.09
N VAL A 50 2.78 7.64 4.77
CA VAL A 50 1.38 8.06 4.95
C VAL A 50 0.42 7.16 4.16
N PHE A 51 0.74 6.86 2.89
CA PHE A 51 -0.10 5.98 2.08
C PHE A 51 -0.09 4.53 2.58
N SER A 52 1.05 4.05 3.11
CA SER A 52 1.14 2.71 3.71
C SER A 52 0.27 2.59 4.97
N SER A 53 0.18 3.64 5.79
CA SER A 53 -0.72 3.67 6.95
C SER A 53 -2.18 3.58 6.53
N PHE A 54 -2.58 4.28 5.47
CA PHE A 54 -3.91 4.12 4.88
C PHE A 54 -4.15 2.69 4.40
N LEU A 55 -3.22 2.12 3.63
CA LEU A 55 -3.34 0.75 3.12
C LEU A 55 -3.57 -0.26 4.27
N LEU A 56 -2.84 -0.11 5.38
CA LEU A 56 -2.98 -0.99 6.55
C LEU A 56 -4.42 -0.98 7.09
N ILE A 57 -5.01 0.19 7.29
CA ILE A 57 -6.38 0.31 7.82
C ILE A 57 -7.40 -0.11 6.75
N HIS A 58 -7.15 0.24 5.49
CA HIS A 58 -8.01 -0.11 4.37
C HIS A 58 -8.11 -1.62 4.12
N LEU A 59 -7.11 -2.39 4.55
CA LEU A 59 -7.13 -3.85 4.47
C LEU A 59 -7.93 -4.53 5.59
N ILE A 60 -8.36 -3.81 6.64
CA ILE A 60 -9.10 -4.41 7.75
C ILE A 60 -10.44 -5.01 7.30
N PRO A 61 -11.34 -4.31 6.58
CA PRO A 61 -12.61 -4.89 6.14
C PRO A 61 -12.47 -6.17 5.29
N PRO A 62 -11.67 -6.20 4.20
CA PRO A 62 -11.52 -7.43 3.42
C PRO A 62 -10.83 -8.54 4.21
N ALA A 63 -9.93 -8.21 5.15
CA ALA A 63 -9.30 -9.20 6.00
C ALA A 63 -10.29 -9.82 6.99
N LEU A 64 -11.17 -9.01 7.60
CA LEU A 64 -12.22 -9.51 8.49
C LEU A 64 -13.11 -10.49 7.76
N VAL A 65 -13.57 -10.14 6.57
CA VAL A 65 -14.46 -11.00 5.78
C VAL A 65 -13.76 -12.29 5.35
N ALA A 66 -12.48 -12.21 5.00
CA ALA A 66 -11.70 -13.41 4.72
C ALA A 66 -11.64 -14.36 5.92
N ILE A 67 -11.56 -13.81 7.14
CA ILE A 67 -11.47 -14.59 8.38
C ILE A 67 -12.85 -15.10 8.83
N THR A 68 -13.86 -14.24 8.87
CA THR A 68 -15.19 -14.53 9.43
C THR A 68 -16.15 -15.14 8.40
N GLY A 69 -16.00 -14.80 7.12
CA GLY A 69 -16.98 -15.10 6.07
C GLY A 69 -18.22 -14.20 6.12
N ASP A 70 -18.26 -13.21 7.01
CA ASP A 70 -19.40 -12.33 7.24
C ASP A 70 -19.17 -10.97 6.58
N ASP A 71 -19.95 -10.70 5.53
CA ASP A 71 -19.92 -9.44 4.78
C ASP A 71 -20.58 -8.28 5.53
N GLY A 72 -21.48 -8.55 6.47
CA GLY A 72 -22.07 -7.57 7.38
C GLY A 72 -21.04 -6.96 8.33
N ILE A 73 -20.15 -7.77 8.92
CA ILE A 73 -19.04 -7.27 9.76
C ILE A 73 -18.09 -6.39 8.94
N GLY A 74 -17.70 -6.85 7.75
CA GLY A 74 -16.86 -6.08 6.82
C GLY A 74 -17.50 -4.75 6.42
N SER A 75 -18.79 -4.78 6.09
CA SER A 75 -19.58 -3.60 5.72
C SER A 75 -19.74 -2.62 6.90
N GLY A 76 -19.88 -3.14 8.12
CA GLY A 76 -19.88 -2.34 9.34
C GLY A 76 -18.57 -1.56 9.52
N PHE A 77 -17.42 -2.21 9.30
CA PHE A 77 -16.11 -1.55 9.33
C PHE A 77 -15.92 -0.54 8.19
N LEU A 78 -16.42 -0.82 6.99
CA LEU A 78 -16.43 0.16 5.90
C LEU A 78 -17.27 1.40 6.24
N THR A 79 -18.39 1.19 6.93
CA THR A 79 -19.29 2.26 7.36
C THR A 79 -18.69 3.07 8.52
N LEU A 80 -17.98 2.43 9.46
CA LEU A 80 -17.18 3.13 10.47
C LEU A 80 -16.09 3.98 9.82
N GLY A 81 -15.35 3.39 8.87
CA GLY A 81 -14.35 4.11 8.09
C GLY A 81 -14.94 5.36 7.44
N ARG A 82 -16.18 5.31 6.94
CA ARG A 82 -16.86 6.44 6.29
C ARG A 82 -16.89 7.71 7.12
N VAL A 83 -17.22 7.61 8.41
CA VAL A 83 -17.32 8.77 9.31
C VAL A 83 -15.96 9.45 9.44
N TYR A 84 -14.89 8.68 9.45
CA TYR A 84 -13.53 9.20 9.54
C TYR A 84 -12.95 9.62 8.17
N TYR A 85 -13.34 8.95 7.08
CA TYR A 85 -12.60 8.94 5.80
C TYR A 85 -13.25 9.74 4.67
N GLN A 86 -14.58 9.89 4.68
CA GLN A 86 -15.30 10.53 3.59
C GLN A 86 -15.79 11.95 3.93
N GLY A 87 -15.99 12.28 5.20
CA GLY A 87 -16.47 13.61 5.63
C GLY A 87 -15.39 14.66 5.89
N GLY A 88 -14.11 14.28 5.84
CA GLY A 88 -12.97 15.14 6.25
C GLY A 88 -11.92 15.39 5.17
N PRO A 89 -10.75 15.95 5.52
CA PRO A 89 -9.65 16.22 4.57
C PRO A 89 -8.95 14.93 4.08
N GLU A 90 -9.35 13.77 4.56
CA GLU A 90 -8.70 12.51 4.25
C GLU A 90 -8.57 12.21 2.75
N PRO A 91 -9.61 12.32 1.90
CA PRO A 91 -9.47 12.07 0.46
C PRO A 91 -8.31 12.88 -0.13
N LEU A 92 -8.20 14.14 0.29
CA LEU A 92 -7.13 15.04 -0.12
C LEU A 92 -5.78 14.53 0.37
N ILE A 93 -5.66 14.11 1.64
CA ILE A 93 -4.41 13.57 2.20
C ILE A 93 -3.97 12.31 1.45
N ILE A 94 -4.88 11.38 1.17
CA ILE A 94 -4.56 10.12 0.48
C ILE A 94 -4.15 10.39 -0.98
N TYR A 95 -4.92 11.21 -1.71
CA TYR A 95 -4.62 11.52 -3.11
C TYR A 95 -3.35 12.35 -3.27
N THR A 96 -3.14 13.34 -2.40
CA THR A 96 -1.90 14.15 -2.44
C THR A 96 -0.69 13.31 -2.08
N SER A 97 -0.80 12.42 -1.08
CA SER A 97 0.27 11.50 -0.71
C SER A 97 0.62 10.53 -1.85
N LEU A 98 -0.38 9.87 -2.44
CA LEU A 98 -0.18 8.97 -3.57
C LEU A 98 0.44 9.70 -4.78
N THR A 99 -0.10 10.87 -5.12
CA THR A 99 0.40 11.70 -6.23
C THR A 99 1.83 12.14 -5.97
N ALA A 100 2.13 12.65 -4.77
CA ALA A 100 3.47 13.05 -4.39
C ALA A 100 4.45 11.87 -4.45
N HIS A 101 4.03 10.68 -4.02
CA HIS A 101 4.84 9.46 -4.10
C HIS A 101 5.18 9.10 -5.56
N VAL A 102 4.18 9.07 -6.44
CA VAL A 102 4.36 8.70 -7.85
C VAL A 102 5.18 9.74 -8.60
N VAL A 103 4.83 11.02 -8.48
CA VAL A 103 5.51 12.12 -9.19
C VAL A 103 6.97 12.22 -8.75
N SER A 104 7.25 12.22 -7.44
CA SER A 104 8.64 12.25 -6.96
C SER A 104 9.42 11.03 -7.43
N SER A 105 8.81 9.84 -7.47
CA SER A 105 9.42 8.62 -8.00
C SER A 105 9.76 8.74 -9.49
N ILE A 106 8.86 9.27 -10.32
CA ILE A 106 9.09 9.48 -11.76
C ILE A 106 10.26 10.46 -11.97
N ILE A 107 10.25 11.60 -11.29
CA ILE A 107 11.31 12.61 -11.40
C ILE A 107 12.66 12.02 -10.95
N LEU A 108 12.69 11.29 -9.83
CA LEU A 108 13.91 10.62 -9.36
C LEU A 108 14.39 9.55 -10.35
N ARG A 109 13.51 8.78 -10.99
CA ARG A 109 13.92 7.80 -12.02
C ARG A 109 14.48 8.49 -13.26
N ALA A 110 13.88 9.60 -13.69
CA ALA A 110 14.29 10.33 -14.88
C ALA A 110 15.64 11.03 -14.71
N PHE A 111 15.84 11.74 -13.60
CA PHE A 111 17.00 12.61 -13.41
C PHE A 111 18.07 12.04 -12.47
N TYR A 112 17.71 11.07 -11.61
CA TYR A 112 18.58 10.50 -10.58
C TYR A 112 18.49 8.96 -10.51
N PRO A 113 18.61 8.23 -11.63
CA PRO A 113 18.28 6.79 -11.70
C PRO A 113 19.03 5.91 -10.68
N LYS A 114 20.20 6.35 -10.21
CA LYS A 114 21.02 5.64 -9.22
C LYS A 114 20.47 5.71 -7.79
N THR A 115 19.51 6.59 -7.50
CA THR A 115 18.99 6.80 -6.13
C THR A 115 17.83 5.88 -5.77
N LEU A 116 17.27 5.21 -6.78
CA LEU A 116 16.14 4.30 -6.67
C LEU A 116 16.54 2.87 -7.01
N PRO A 117 15.78 1.87 -6.54
CA PRO A 117 15.94 0.51 -6.99
C PRO A 117 15.81 0.41 -8.51
N SER A 118 16.61 -0.48 -9.11
CA SER A 118 16.56 -0.79 -10.54
C SER A 118 15.12 -0.98 -11.02
N PRO A 119 14.75 -0.52 -12.22
CA PRO A 119 13.41 -0.75 -12.78
C PRO A 119 13.02 -2.23 -12.82
N ARG A 120 14.00 -3.13 -12.94
CA ARG A 120 13.81 -4.59 -12.94
C ARG A 120 13.82 -5.22 -11.55
N SER A 121 14.06 -4.44 -10.49
CA SER A 121 14.01 -4.97 -9.13
C SER A 121 12.57 -5.36 -8.76
N PRO A 122 12.36 -6.39 -7.92
CA PRO A 122 11.02 -6.82 -7.52
C PRO A 122 10.15 -5.70 -6.94
N HIS A 123 10.76 -4.77 -6.19
CA HIS A 123 10.04 -3.62 -5.62
C HIS A 123 9.57 -2.63 -6.70
N SER A 124 10.39 -2.35 -7.71
CA SER A 124 9.97 -1.50 -8.84
C SER A 124 8.91 -2.19 -9.69
N VAL A 125 9.06 -3.49 -9.95
CA VAL A 125 8.08 -4.29 -10.71
C VAL A 125 6.72 -4.28 -10.01
N SER A 126 6.68 -4.48 -8.69
CA SER A 126 5.42 -4.41 -7.93
C SER A 126 4.79 -3.02 -7.99
N GLY A 127 5.60 -1.95 -7.98
CA GLY A 127 5.11 -0.58 -8.14
C GLY A 127 4.48 -0.34 -9.51
N PHE A 128 5.10 -0.83 -10.60
CA PHE A 128 4.52 -0.72 -11.93
C PHE A 128 3.24 -1.55 -12.10
N ALA A 129 3.22 -2.77 -11.55
CA ALA A 129 2.02 -3.61 -11.56
C ALA A 129 0.86 -2.97 -10.78
N LEU A 130 1.15 -2.23 -9.71
CA LEU A 130 0.14 -1.52 -8.91
C LEU A 130 -0.54 -0.38 -9.66
N VAL A 131 0.13 0.30 -10.60
CA VAL A 131 -0.44 1.47 -11.29
C VAL A 131 -1.79 1.15 -11.95
N PRO A 132 -1.90 0.18 -12.87
CA PRO A 132 -3.18 -0.15 -13.49
C PRO A 132 -4.19 -0.68 -12.46
N LEU A 133 -3.75 -1.47 -11.47
CA LEU A 133 -4.64 -2.03 -10.44
C LEU A 133 -5.27 -0.95 -9.55
N ILE A 134 -4.48 0.04 -9.13
CA ILE A 134 -4.95 1.18 -8.35
C ILE A 134 -5.87 2.06 -9.19
N ILE A 135 -5.53 2.34 -10.45
CA ILE A 135 -6.39 3.13 -11.34
C ILE A 135 -7.76 2.45 -11.49
N THR A 136 -7.78 1.16 -11.83
CA THR A 136 -9.03 0.39 -11.95
C THR A 136 -9.81 0.40 -10.65
N HIS A 137 -9.15 0.16 -9.51
CA HIS A 137 -9.79 0.18 -8.18
C HIS A 137 -10.38 1.56 -7.84
N LEU A 138 -9.65 2.65 -8.09
CA LEU A 138 -10.14 4.01 -7.86
C LEU A 138 -11.33 4.36 -8.75
N LEU A 139 -11.29 3.95 -10.01
CA LEU A 139 -12.39 4.19 -10.95
C LEU A 139 -13.64 3.44 -10.51
N THR A 140 -13.55 2.14 -10.24
CA THR A 140 -14.72 1.30 -9.94
C THR A 140 -15.30 1.55 -8.55
N HIS A 141 -14.47 1.82 -7.54
CA HIS A 141 -14.93 1.94 -6.15
C HIS A 141 -15.11 3.38 -5.68
N ARG A 142 -14.70 4.38 -6.47
CA ARG A 142 -14.73 5.78 -6.01
C ARG A 142 -15.16 6.78 -7.07
N LEU A 143 -14.46 6.88 -8.20
CA LEU A 143 -14.69 7.96 -9.15
C LEU A 143 -15.96 7.77 -9.98
N ILE A 144 -16.22 6.56 -10.50
CA ILE A 144 -17.42 6.30 -11.30
C ILE A 144 -18.68 6.33 -10.42
N PRO A 145 -18.71 5.68 -9.23
CA PRO A 145 -19.89 5.74 -8.37
C PRO A 145 -20.20 7.14 -7.82
N SER A 146 -19.19 8.00 -7.65
CA SER A 146 -19.40 9.39 -7.20
C SER A 146 -19.75 10.36 -8.33
N SER A 147 -19.70 9.92 -9.59
CA SER A 147 -19.99 10.78 -10.73
C SER A 147 -21.48 11.07 -10.82
N THR A 148 -21.83 12.36 -10.89
CA THR A 148 -23.21 12.84 -11.09
C THR A 148 -23.72 12.69 -12.54
N SER A 149 -22.91 12.12 -13.43
CA SER A 149 -23.20 12.05 -14.86
C SER A 149 -24.18 10.94 -15.27
N ASN A 150 -24.44 9.94 -14.41
CA ASN A 150 -25.29 8.79 -14.76
C ASN A 150 -26.48 8.66 -13.81
N LYS A 151 -27.70 8.87 -14.31
CA LYS A 151 -28.94 8.86 -13.51
C LYS A 151 -29.22 7.53 -12.79
N LEU A 152 -28.68 6.40 -13.27
CA LEU A 152 -28.77 5.08 -12.60
C LEU A 152 -27.79 4.94 -11.42
N ILE A 153 -26.66 5.67 -11.47
CA ILE A 153 -25.57 5.64 -10.49
C ILE A 153 -25.66 6.82 -9.52
N ASN A 154 -26.31 7.93 -9.90
CA ASN A 154 -26.49 9.15 -9.10
C ASN A 154 -27.24 8.94 -7.77
N ALA A 155 -27.89 7.79 -7.59
CA ALA A 155 -28.54 7.42 -6.34
C ALA A 155 -27.63 6.56 -5.44
N LEU A 156 -26.51 6.03 -5.94
CA LEU A 156 -25.47 5.41 -5.13
C LEU A 156 -24.56 6.53 -4.62
N SER A 157 -24.78 6.98 -3.39
CA SER A 157 -23.71 7.70 -2.70
C SER A 157 -22.46 6.80 -2.65
N PRO A 158 -21.22 7.34 -2.60
CA PRO A 158 -20.05 6.57 -2.15
C PRO A 158 -20.28 5.85 -0.81
N ALA A 159 -21.35 6.24 -0.09
CA ALA A 159 -21.90 5.64 1.10
C ALA A 159 -22.79 4.39 0.88
N GLU A 160 -23.08 3.97 -0.35
CA GLU A 160 -23.82 2.72 -0.63
C GLU A 160 -22.91 1.62 -1.22
N LEU A 161 -21.63 1.91 -1.47
CA LEU A 161 -20.60 0.90 -1.74
C LEU A 161 -20.17 0.24 -0.43
N ASP A 162 -21.00 -0.68 0.03
CA ASP A 162 -20.63 -1.64 1.07
C ASP A 162 -19.99 -2.89 0.44
N LEU A 163 -19.73 -3.91 1.24
CA LEU A 163 -19.12 -5.12 0.74
C LEU A 163 -20.03 -5.91 -0.21
N SER A 164 -21.34 -5.67 -0.22
CA SER A 164 -22.27 -6.33 -1.15
C SER A 164 -21.95 -5.99 -2.61
N PHE A 165 -21.40 -4.80 -2.88
CA PHE A 165 -20.88 -4.42 -4.20
C PHE A 165 -19.71 -5.34 -4.63
N VAL A 166 -18.78 -5.57 -3.72
CA VAL A 166 -17.62 -6.44 -3.93
C VAL A 166 -18.09 -7.89 -4.14
N THR A 167 -18.98 -8.37 -3.28
CA THR A 167 -19.62 -9.68 -3.36
C THR A 167 -20.29 -9.90 -4.72
N HIS A 168 -21.12 -8.96 -5.15
CA HIS A 168 -21.80 -9.04 -6.45
C HIS A 168 -20.81 -9.20 -7.60
N THR A 169 -19.76 -8.39 -7.59
CA THR A 169 -18.74 -8.42 -8.63
C THR A 169 -17.99 -9.75 -8.63
N LEU A 170 -17.62 -10.26 -7.46
CA LEU A 170 -16.98 -11.58 -7.32
C LEU A 170 -17.89 -12.73 -7.79
N THR A 171 -19.20 -12.60 -7.63
CA THR A 171 -20.16 -13.59 -8.14
C THR A 171 -20.32 -13.50 -9.65
N ARG A 172 -20.39 -12.29 -10.20
CA ARG A 172 -20.62 -12.04 -11.64
C ARG A 172 -19.38 -12.27 -12.51
N TYR A 173 -18.22 -11.81 -12.03
CA TYR A 173 -16.94 -11.83 -12.76
C TYR A 173 -15.84 -12.53 -11.94
N PRO A 174 -16.04 -13.80 -11.53
CA PRO A 174 -15.28 -14.44 -10.47
C PRO A 174 -13.77 -14.52 -10.75
N ILE A 175 -13.36 -14.72 -12.00
CA ILE A 175 -11.94 -14.83 -12.33
C ILE A 175 -11.30 -13.43 -12.34
N SER A 176 -11.82 -12.52 -13.17
CA SER A 176 -11.20 -11.20 -13.35
C SER A 176 -11.16 -10.37 -12.06
N SER A 177 -12.25 -10.38 -11.28
CA SER A 177 -12.33 -9.61 -10.04
C SER A 177 -11.47 -10.23 -8.94
N SER A 178 -11.43 -11.57 -8.83
CA SER A 178 -10.50 -12.22 -7.90
C SER A 178 -9.06 -11.91 -8.24
N LEU A 179 -8.67 -12.01 -9.52
CA LEU A 179 -7.31 -11.67 -9.95
C LEU A 179 -6.96 -10.20 -9.66
N ALA A 180 -7.90 -9.28 -9.89
CA ALA A 180 -7.70 -7.87 -9.58
C ALA A 180 -7.51 -7.63 -8.07
N TYR A 181 -8.36 -8.19 -7.21
CA TYR A 181 -8.27 -8.02 -5.75
C TYR A 181 -7.04 -8.73 -5.16
N ILE A 182 -6.75 -9.96 -5.60
CA ILE A 182 -5.56 -10.71 -5.20
C ILE A 182 -4.31 -9.94 -5.63
N GLY A 183 -4.25 -9.51 -6.90
CA GLY A 183 -3.13 -8.75 -7.43
C GLY A 183 -2.91 -7.43 -6.71
N LEU A 184 -3.96 -6.62 -6.54
CA LEU A 184 -3.89 -5.32 -5.87
C LEU A 184 -3.39 -5.47 -4.42
N THR A 185 -3.96 -6.43 -3.69
CA THR A 185 -3.58 -6.65 -2.29
C THR A 185 -2.17 -7.21 -2.18
N PHE A 186 -1.82 -8.21 -3.00
CA PHE A 186 -0.51 -8.82 -3.02
C PHE A 186 0.59 -7.79 -3.33
N PHE A 187 0.49 -7.12 -4.48
CA PHE A 187 1.49 -6.14 -4.87
C PHE A 187 1.50 -4.94 -3.94
N GLY A 188 0.34 -4.52 -3.40
CA GLY A 188 0.19 -3.42 -2.45
C GLY A 188 0.96 -3.66 -1.16
N VAL A 189 0.71 -4.81 -0.52
CA VAL A 189 1.42 -5.20 0.71
C VAL A 189 2.91 -5.41 0.42
N TRP A 190 3.25 -6.11 -0.66
CA TRP A 190 4.65 -6.36 -1.03
C TRP A 190 5.43 -5.05 -1.26
N HIS A 191 4.84 -4.12 -2.01
CA HIS A 191 5.46 -2.83 -2.30
C HIS A 191 5.64 -2.00 -1.02
N SER A 192 4.63 -1.98 -0.15
CA SER A 192 4.65 -1.23 1.11
C SER A 192 5.69 -1.78 2.09
N VAL A 193 5.73 -3.10 2.30
CA VAL A 193 6.73 -3.75 3.16
C VAL A 193 8.15 -3.54 2.61
N GLY A 194 8.34 -3.71 1.30
CA GLY A 194 9.62 -3.43 0.64
C GLY A 194 10.06 -1.98 0.80
N GLY A 195 9.12 -1.04 0.63
CA GLY A 195 9.33 0.40 0.82
C GLY A 195 9.72 0.75 2.25
N LEU A 196 9.05 0.17 3.25
CA LEU A 196 9.37 0.38 4.66
C LEU A 196 10.79 -0.11 5.01
N ILE A 197 11.19 -1.27 4.48
CA ILE A 197 12.55 -1.79 4.66
C ILE A 197 13.59 -0.85 4.02
N ILE A 198 13.34 -0.39 2.79
CA ILE A 198 14.23 0.56 2.11
C ILE A 198 14.34 1.87 2.90
N THR A 199 13.22 2.37 3.40
CA THR A 199 13.13 3.60 4.21
C THR A 199 13.90 3.45 5.52
N GLY A 200 13.65 2.37 6.27
CA GLY A 200 14.34 2.09 7.53
C GLY A 200 15.85 1.91 7.36
N ARG A 201 16.30 1.33 6.24
CA ARG A 201 17.72 1.24 5.90
C ARG A 201 18.33 2.62 5.62
N LYS A 202 17.65 3.47 4.84
CA LYS A 202 18.11 4.84 4.55
C LYS A 202 18.17 5.71 5.81
N ALA A 203 17.23 5.50 6.74
CA ALA A 203 17.18 6.19 8.03
C ALA A 203 18.16 5.62 9.08
N GLY A 204 18.88 4.54 8.77
CA GLY A 204 19.78 3.87 9.72
C GLY A 204 19.08 3.10 10.84
N LEU A 205 17.75 2.96 10.79
CA LEU A 205 16.93 2.24 11.76
C LEU A 205 17.00 0.72 11.60
N ILE A 206 17.28 0.24 10.38
CA ILE A 206 17.40 -1.19 10.07
C ILE A 206 18.82 -1.49 9.60
N LYS A 207 19.59 -2.21 10.42
CA LYS A 207 20.89 -2.81 10.04
C LYS A 207 20.69 -4.29 9.74
N ILE A 208 20.78 -4.70 8.48
CA ILE A 208 20.74 -6.11 8.10
C ILE A 208 22.14 -6.70 8.30
N ARG A 209 22.33 -7.50 9.34
CA ARG A 209 23.56 -8.30 9.55
C ARG A 209 23.71 -9.33 8.43
N GLU A 210 24.95 -9.71 8.08
CA GLU A 210 25.21 -10.81 7.16
C GLU A 210 24.44 -12.07 7.60
N GLY A 211 23.68 -12.67 6.68
CA GLY A 211 22.70 -13.75 6.95
C GLY A 211 21.25 -13.28 7.11
N GLY A 212 21.01 -12.00 7.44
CA GLY A 212 19.67 -11.43 7.56
C GLY A 212 18.90 -11.39 6.23
N THR A 213 19.58 -11.36 5.09
CA THR A 213 18.95 -11.41 3.76
C THR A 213 18.13 -12.68 3.53
N LYS A 214 18.57 -13.83 4.06
CA LYS A 214 17.80 -15.08 4.02
C LYS A 214 16.54 -15.00 4.90
N TYR A 215 16.67 -14.44 6.10
CA TYR A 215 15.56 -14.22 7.03
C TYR A 215 14.49 -13.28 6.44
N TRP A 216 14.91 -12.18 5.82
CA TRP A 216 13.99 -11.24 5.17
C TRP A 216 13.29 -11.82 3.94
N ARG A 217 13.98 -12.64 3.14
CA ARG A 217 13.33 -13.42 2.07
C ARG A 217 12.27 -14.37 2.63
N LYS A 218 12.52 -14.96 3.81
CA LYS A 218 11.55 -15.84 4.47
C LYS A 218 10.33 -15.05 4.97
N ILE A 219 10.52 -13.91 5.63
CA ILE A 219 9.41 -13.04 6.08
C ILE A 219 8.57 -12.58 4.89
N THR A 220 9.21 -12.01 3.88
CA THR A 220 8.49 -11.50 2.69
C THR A 220 7.74 -12.62 1.97
N SER A 221 8.32 -13.82 1.89
CA SER A 221 7.63 -15.02 1.38
C SER A 221 6.44 -15.43 2.26
N MET A 222 6.59 -15.48 3.58
CA MET A 222 5.49 -15.84 4.49
C MET A 222 4.34 -14.82 4.43
N SER A 223 4.65 -13.52 4.42
CA SER A 223 3.64 -12.46 4.25
C SER A 223 2.94 -12.56 2.89
N THR A 224 3.66 -12.96 1.84
CA THR A 224 3.09 -13.18 0.50
C THR A 224 2.04 -14.28 0.51
N TRP A 225 2.40 -15.47 1.01
CA TRP A 225 1.48 -16.60 1.05
C TRP A 225 0.31 -16.38 2.00
N GLY A 226 0.56 -15.70 3.13
CA GLY A 226 -0.50 -15.31 4.07
C GLY A 226 -1.52 -14.39 3.43
N VAL A 227 -1.09 -13.33 2.73
CA VAL A 227 -1.99 -12.40 2.05
C VAL A 227 -2.74 -13.07 0.91
N LEU A 228 -2.04 -13.83 0.07
CA LEU A 228 -2.66 -14.55 -1.05
C LEU A 228 -3.70 -15.56 -0.57
N GLY A 229 -3.37 -16.34 0.46
CA GLY A 229 -4.28 -17.32 1.06
C GLY A 229 -5.51 -16.66 1.68
N LEU A 230 -5.30 -15.56 2.43
CA LEU A 230 -6.38 -14.83 3.10
C LEU A 230 -7.33 -14.18 2.08
N VAL A 231 -6.81 -13.43 1.11
CA VAL A 231 -7.64 -12.77 0.09
C VAL A 231 -8.31 -13.79 -0.82
N GLY A 232 -7.60 -14.86 -1.20
CA GLY A 232 -8.17 -15.95 -1.99
C GLY A 232 -9.32 -16.64 -1.27
N LEU A 233 -9.16 -16.93 0.02
CA LEU A 233 -10.22 -17.50 0.87
C LEU A 233 -11.42 -16.55 0.97
N GLY A 234 -11.18 -15.25 1.16
CA GLY A 234 -12.23 -14.23 1.18
C GLY A 234 -13.01 -14.17 -0.14
N CYS A 235 -12.31 -14.13 -1.27
CA CYS A 235 -12.94 -14.13 -2.59
C CYS A 235 -13.79 -15.40 -2.81
N TRP A 236 -13.29 -16.55 -2.39
CA TRP A 236 -14.01 -17.82 -2.49
C TRP A 236 -15.27 -17.84 -1.62
N ARG A 237 -15.19 -17.37 -0.37
CA ARG A 237 -16.33 -17.31 0.55
C ARG A 237 -17.44 -16.38 0.05
N LEU A 238 -17.07 -15.20 -0.44
CA LEU A 238 -18.03 -14.21 -0.93
C LEU A 238 -18.78 -14.67 -2.20
N ARG A 239 -18.21 -15.59 -2.99
CA ARG A 239 -18.85 -16.09 -4.21
C ARG A 239 -20.15 -16.85 -3.95
N GLY A 240 -20.37 -17.36 -2.73
CA GLY A 240 -21.58 -18.07 -2.35
C GLY A 240 -22.75 -17.17 -1.94
N SER A 241 -22.53 -15.87 -1.78
CA SER A 241 -23.52 -14.96 -1.21
C SER A 241 -24.44 -14.35 -2.26
N TRP A 242 -25.74 -14.27 -1.93
CA TRP A 242 -26.79 -13.72 -2.80
C TRP A 242 -26.82 -12.19 -2.75
N VAL A 243 -26.99 -11.54 -3.91
CA VAL A 243 -27.16 -10.07 -4.02
C VAL A 243 -28.48 -9.76 -4.71
N SER A 244 -29.17 -8.71 -4.25
CA SER A 244 -30.45 -8.25 -4.83
C SER A 244 -30.32 -7.86 -6.31
N ILE A 245 -31.32 -8.23 -7.11
CA ILE A 245 -31.39 -8.00 -8.57
C ILE A 245 -31.25 -6.51 -8.93
N GLY A 246 -31.83 -5.62 -8.13
CA GLY A 246 -31.79 -4.17 -8.37
C GLY A 246 -30.39 -3.55 -8.22
N MET A 247 -29.60 -4.08 -7.28
CA MET A 247 -28.21 -3.66 -7.08
C MET A 247 -27.34 -4.14 -8.25
N GLY A 248 -27.54 -5.37 -8.73
CA GLY A 248 -26.74 -5.94 -9.81
C GLY A 248 -26.73 -5.11 -11.09
N LYS A 249 -27.89 -4.60 -11.53
CA LYS A 249 -27.97 -3.75 -12.72
C LYS A 249 -27.14 -2.46 -12.62
N ARG A 250 -27.01 -1.89 -11.42
CA ARG A 250 -26.20 -0.68 -11.19
C ARG A 250 -24.71 -1.00 -11.23
N ILE A 251 -24.33 -2.16 -10.69
CA ILE A 251 -22.93 -2.63 -10.67
C ILE A 251 -22.46 -2.94 -12.08
N ASP A 252 -23.27 -3.64 -12.88
CA ASP A 252 -22.98 -3.94 -14.28
C ASP A 252 -22.69 -2.65 -15.08
N GLU A 253 -23.45 -1.57 -14.82
CA GLU A 253 -23.25 -0.28 -15.47
C GLU A 253 -21.92 0.39 -15.07
N VAL A 254 -21.53 0.33 -13.79
CA VAL A 254 -20.22 0.82 -13.32
C VAL A 254 -19.09 0.10 -14.04
N TYR A 255 -19.19 -1.23 -14.14
CA TYR A 255 -18.16 -2.04 -14.81
C TYR A 255 -18.12 -1.81 -16.31
N ARG A 256 -19.27 -1.63 -16.97
CA ARG A 256 -19.34 -1.29 -18.40
C ARG A 256 -18.61 0.03 -18.70
N VAL A 257 -18.84 1.05 -17.87
CA VAL A 257 -18.15 2.35 -18.00
C VAL A 257 -16.66 2.20 -17.70
N ALA A 258 -16.29 1.51 -16.63
CA ALA A 258 -14.90 1.34 -16.24
C ALA A 258 -14.09 0.60 -17.30
N TYR A 259 -14.59 -0.54 -17.79
CA TYR A 259 -13.90 -1.34 -18.81
C TYR A 259 -13.84 -0.60 -20.16
N GLY A 260 -14.91 0.10 -20.54
CA GLY A 260 -14.91 0.96 -21.73
C GLY A 260 -13.86 2.07 -21.68
N LEU A 261 -13.60 2.67 -20.50
CA LEU A 261 -12.54 3.67 -20.33
C LEU A 261 -11.13 3.09 -20.37
N ILE A 262 -10.96 1.83 -19.96
CA ILE A 262 -9.66 1.16 -19.87
C ILE A 262 -9.34 0.38 -21.17
N GLY A 263 -10.31 0.20 -22.06
CA GLY A 263 -10.16 -0.55 -23.32
C GLY A 263 -10.09 -2.06 -23.12
N LEU A 264 -10.77 -2.57 -22.08
CA LEU A 264 -10.96 -4.00 -21.81
C LEU A 264 -12.41 -4.40 -22.13
#